data_AF-W0J353-F1
#
_entry.id   AF-W0J353-F1
#
_cell.length_a   1.000
_cell.length_b   1.000
_cell.length_c   1.000
_cell.angle_alpha   90.00
_cell.angle_beta   90.00
_cell.angle_gamma   90.00
#
_symmetry.space_group_name_H-M   'P 1'
#
loop_
_entity.id
_entity.type
_entity.pdbx_description
1 polymer ?
#
loop_
_entity_poly.entity_id
_entity_poly.type
_entity_poly.pdbx_seq_one_letter_code
_entity_poly.pdbx_strand_id
1 'polypeptide(L)'
;MKTLHFLSPLFASLCLALLPAARAQNTLVWTGSVDGNWSEAANWTGTGAPPGTAATDIARFDADVANDEISIGTATTIDNLEFVAGAGRYTFSGEALTLNRISTSGATISNSSGNLQTFSTRVNFAGSAMLDVSAGSSLTFASTIGKTVATGGNFTVTGGGVVNFTGSFSSFTLFQNLIASGGATINYDTTNQNGVNNYQANGGRINLHRATGTSGISLQLIGDGSEIYLSEAGLTVGAASLQFRGDGAAGKTLTFGADFSGTGTATYSGVVRFNQTGAGASNTYRLQAAAGNTLALSGTIVDNIASASGTKVLIAGDGIVRFSGSGPNTSVTPIEIDGTLVLAKTAGTDAIGGGSVTVNTTGTLHLAASNQIADATTLSFAGGLFEVGEFTEALGALTVGAEGGTIDFAGQAGALTFASLSSITGILTVTGWSDDASILFTDGSGWDATALSRVVFAGHGAALFNSATGELYAAAIPEPAATAALAASLAFALGLVLRRRTR
;
A
#
# COMPACT_ATOMS: atom_id res chain seq x y z
N MET A 1 -17.41 -77.27 -47.73
CA MET A 1 -17.16 -76.94 -46.30
C MET A 1 -17.51 -75.47 -46.13
N LYS A 2 -18.66 -75.08 -45.56
CA LYS A 2 -18.91 -74.88 -44.10
C LYS A 2 -17.78 -74.02 -43.50
N THR A 3 -17.95 -72.74 -43.15
CA THR A 3 -18.73 -72.13 -42.04
C THR A 3 -18.69 -70.59 -42.20
N LEU A 4 -19.78 -69.80 -42.19
CA LEU A 4 -20.63 -69.26 -41.09
C LEU A 4 -19.98 -68.26 -40.09
N HIS A 5 -20.67 -67.10 -39.94
CA HIS A 5 -20.71 -66.11 -38.82
C HIS A 5 -19.61 -65.01 -38.76
N PHE A 6 -19.84 -63.72 -38.49
CA PHE A 6 -20.95 -62.94 -37.87
C PHE A 6 -21.11 -61.57 -38.57
N LEU A 7 -22.34 -61.19 -38.96
CA LEU A 7 -22.72 -59.78 -39.13
C LEU A 7 -23.23 -59.26 -37.78
N SER A 8 -22.57 -58.23 -37.24
CA SER A 8 -23.06 -57.43 -36.12
C SER A 8 -23.93 -56.29 -36.69
N PRO A 9 -25.19 -56.12 -36.24
CA PRO A 9 -25.97 -54.94 -36.61
C PRO A 9 -25.51 -53.75 -35.77
N LEU A 10 -24.92 -52.77 -36.45
CA LEU A 10 -24.63 -51.44 -35.93
C LEU A 10 -25.97 -50.75 -35.59
N PHE A 11 -26.37 -50.79 -34.32
CA PHE A 11 -27.42 -49.91 -33.80
C PHE A 11 -26.84 -48.49 -33.74
N ALA A 12 -27.06 -47.71 -34.79
CA ALA A 12 -26.88 -46.26 -34.76
C ALA A 12 -27.95 -45.66 -33.85
N SER A 13 -27.66 -45.59 -32.55
CA SER A 13 -28.46 -44.84 -31.60
C SER A 13 -28.32 -43.35 -31.95
N LEU A 14 -29.28 -42.83 -32.70
CA LEU A 14 -29.45 -41.41 -32.98
C LEU A 14 -29.76 -40.71 -31.65
N CYS A 15 -28.71 -40.40 -30.88
CA CYS A 15 -28.79 -39.46 -29.77
C CYS A 15 -29.14 -38.10 -30.36
N LEU A 16 -30.45 -37.84 -30.47
CA LEU A 16 -31.00 -36.52 -30.69
C LEU A 16 -30.60 -35.69 -29.46
N ALA A 17 -29.43 -35.07 -29.51
CA ALA A 17 -29.01 -34.11 -28.52
C ALA A 17 -30.07 -33.01 -28.53
N LEU A 18 -30.94 -33.02 -27.52
CA LEU A 18 -31.78 -31.90 -27.15
C LEU A 18 -30.83 -30.77 -26.76
N LEU A 19 -30.32 -30.06 -27.76
CA LEU A 19 -29.64 -28.79 -27.55
C LEU A 19 -30.67 -27.89 -26.87
N PRO A 20 -30.40 -27.39 -25.66
CA PRO A 20 -31.32 -26.47 -25.00
C PRO A 20 -31.56 -25.31 -25.96
N ALA A 21 -32.84 -25.04 -26.27
CA ALA A 21 -33.20 -23.91 -27.10
C ALA A 21 -32.57 -22.66 -26.49
N ALA A 22 -31.72 -21.97 -27.25
CA ALA A 22 -31.14 -20.71 -26.83
C ALA A 22 -32.30 -19.75 -26.53
N ARG A 23 -32.56 -19.49 -25.25
CA ARG A 23 -33.59 -18.52 -24.86
C ARG A 23 -33.07 -17.14 -25.26
N ALA A 24 -33.87 -16.38 -25.99
CA ALA A 24 -33.51 -15.03 -26.40
C ALA A 24 -33.33 -14.14 -25.16
N GLN A 25 -32.24 -13.36 -25.14
CA GLN A 25 -31.98 -12.34 -24.13
C GLN A 25 -32.84 -11.11 -24.47
N ASN A 26 -33.66 -10.63 -23.53
CA ASN A 26 -34.48 -9.45 -23.76
C ASN A 26 -33.83 -8.25 -23.10
N THR A 27 -33.46 -7.23 -23.89
CA THR A 27 -33.08 -5.93 -23.33
C THR A 27 -34.31 -5.05 -23.22
N LEU A 28 -34.61 -4.61 -21.99
CA LEU A 28 -35.75 -3.78 -21.65
C LEU A 28 -35.23 -2.44 -21.15
N VAL A 29 -35.68 -1.35 -21.76
CA VAL A 29 -35.17 0.00 -21.48
C VAL A 29 -36.14 0.76 -20.58
N TRP A 30 -35.64 1.27 -19.46
CA TRP A 30 -36.37 2.10 -18.51
C TRP A 30 -36.70 3.46 -19.12
N THR A 31 -37.98 3.79 -19.17
CA THR A 31 -38.47 5.10 -19.56
C THR A 31 -38.94 5.93 -18.38
N GLY A 32 -39.27 5.27 -17.26
CA GLY A 32 -39.84 5.93 -16.08
C GLY A 32 -41.06 6.78 -16.42
N SER A 33 -41.90 6.35 -17.37
CA SER A 33 -42.93 7.23 -17.95
C SER A 33 -44.15 7.46 -17.05
N VAL A 34 -44.40 6.56 -16.08
CA VAL A 34 -45.54 6.62 -15.18
C VAL A 34 -45.10 6.98 -13.77
N ASP A 35 -44.24 6.16 -13.16
CA ASP A 35 -43.75 6.31 -11.80
C ASP A 35 -42.41 5.59 -11.60
N GLY A 36 -41.95 5.47 -10.35
CA GLY A 36 -40.74 4.73 -9.96
C GLY A 36 -40.92 3.22 -9.78
N ASN A 37 -42.11 2.66 -10.00
CA ASN A 37 -42.38 1.25 -9.69
C ASN A 37 -41.76 0.32 -10.76
N TRP A 38 -40.85 -0.56 -10.34
CA TRP A 38 -40.20 -1.53 -11.24
C TRP A 38 -41.20 -2.43 -11.96
N SER A 39 -42.29 -2.82 -11.29
CA SER A 39 -43.25 -3.77 -11.84
C SER A 39 -44.25 -3.14 -12.82
N GLU A 40 -44.30 -1.82 -12.92
CA GLU A 40 -45.20 -1.13 -13.85
C GLU A 40 -44.67 -1.27 -15.29
N ALA A 41 -45.40 -2.01 -16.11
CA ALA A 41 -44.98 -2.35 -17.47
C ALA A 41 -44.82 -1.11 -18.36
N ALA A 42 -45.60 -0.04 -18.11
CA ALA A 42 -45.49 1.21 -18.86
C ALA A 42 -44.16 1.96 -18.64
N ASN A 43 -43.41 1.63 -17.58
CA ASN A 43 -42.07 2.20 -17.34
C ASN A 43 -40.98 1.53 -18.19
N TRP A 44 -41.31 0.51 -19.00
CA TRP A 44 -40.34 -0.24 -19.80
C TRP A 44 -40.73 -0.28 -21.28
N THR A 45 -39.74 -0.21 -22.17
CA THR A 45 -39.92 -0.53 -23.59
C THR A 45 -39.39 -1.92 -23.92
N GLY A 46 -39.92 -2.55 -24.98
CA GLY A 46 -39.57 -3.89 -25.43
C GLY A 46 -40.78 -4.81 -25.50
N THR A 47 -40.82 -5.87 -24.67
CA THR A 47 -41.83 -6.95 -24.76
C THR A 47 -43.13 -6.66 -24.01
N GLY A 48 -43.28 -5.48 -23.39
CA GLY A 48 -44.47 -5.09 -22.63
C GLY A 48 -44.56 -5.71 -21.22
N ALA A 49 -43.50 -6.36 -20.74
CA ALA A 49 -43.37 -6.82 -19.36
C ALA A 49 -42.10 -6.24 -18.72
N PRO A 50 -42.10 -5.96 -17.41
CA PRO A 50 -40.91 -5.48 -16.71
C PRO A 50 -39.82 -6.57 -16.69
N PRO A 51 -38.53 -6.19 -16.60
CA PRO A 51 -37.45 -7.13 -16.47
C PRO A 51 -37.62 -8.00 -15.23
N GLY A 52 -37.35 -9.30 -15.42
CA GLY A 52 -37.39 -10.32 -14.38
C GLY A 52 -38.55 -11.30 -14.51
N THR A 53 -39.31 -11.21 -15.61
CA THR A 53 -40.19 -12.30 -16.06
C THR A 53 -39.38 -13.47 -16.64
N ALA A 54 -38.19 -13.19 -17.18
CA ALA A 54 -37.17 -14.19 -17.45
C ALA A 54 -35.84 -13.82 -16.76
N ALA A 55 -35.15 -14.83 -16.22
CA ALA A 55 -33.82 -14.63 -15.61
C ALA A 55 -32.73 -14.22 -16.62
N THR A 56 -33.06 -14.19 -17.92
CA THR A 56 -32.20 -13.73 -19.03
C THR A 56 -32.47 -12.27 -19.41
N ASP A 57 -33.38 -11.57 -18.74
CA ASP A 57 -33.69 -10.18 -19.05
C ASP A 57 -32.52 -9.26 -18.67
N ILE A 58 -32.24 -8.25 -19.51
CA ILE A 58 -31.33 -7.14 -19.22
C ILE A 58 -32.18 -5.90 -18.93
N ALA A 59 -31.99 -5.28 -17.77
CA ALA A 59 -32.56 -3.98 -17.47
C ALA A 59 -31.57 -2.88 -17.88
N ARG A 60 -31.98 -1.98 -18.78
CA ARG A 60 -31.13 -0.92 -19.32
C ARG A 60 -31.69 0.47 -19.02
N PHE A 61 -30.81 1.36 -18.61
CA PHE A 61 -31.06 2.77 -18.36
C PHE A 61 -30.17 3.57 -19.31
N ASP A 62 -30.78 4.38 -20.18
CA ASP A 62 -30.05 5.12 -21.23
C ASP A 62 -30.47 6.59 -21.38
N ALA A 63 -31.37 7.06 -20.51
CA ALA A 63 -31.82 8.44 -20.48
C ALA A 63 -31.84 8.97 -19.03
N ASP A 64 -31.82 10.28 -18.90
CA ASP A 64 -32.15 11.00 -17.67
C ASP A 64 -33.66 11.24 -17.65
N VAL A 65 -34.36 10.60 -16.71
CA VAL A 65 -35.83 10.62 -16.64
C VAL A 65 -36.27 11.10 -15.27
N ALA A 66 -37.47 11.68 -15.19
CA ALA A 66 -37.96 12.28 -13.95
C ALA A 66 -38.17 11.27 -12.81
N ASN A 67 -38.53 10.02 -13.14
CA ASN A 67 -38.73 8.95 -12.17
C ASN A 67 -37.43 8.17 -11.97
N ASP A 68 -36.57 8.71 -11.12
CA ASP A 68 -35.22 8.24 -10.84
C ASP A 68 -35.09 7.46 -9.51
N GLU A 69 -36.13 7.54 -8.66
CA GLU A 69 -36.34 6.66 -7.50
C GLU A 69 -37.05 5.37 -7.91
N ILE A 70 -36.31 4.27 -8.00
CA ILE A 70 -36.81 2.97 -8.46
C ILE A 70 -37.18 2.10 -7.26
N SER A 71 -38.44 1.68 -7.19
CA SER A 71 -38.97 0.79 -6.16
C SER A 71 -39.17 -0.63 -6.69
N ILE A 72 -38.49 -1.60 -6.08
CA ILE A 72 -38.67 -3.03 -6.36
C ILE A 72 -39.74 -3.56 -5.41
N GLY A 73 -40.98 -3.67 -5.89
CA GLY A 73 -42.12 -4.10 -5.05
C GLY A 73 -42.13 -5.58 -4.68
N THR A 74 -41.48 -6.43 -5.47
CA THR A 74 -41.34 -7.88 -5.24
C THR A 74 -39.94 -8.32 -5.58
N ALA A 75 -39.39 -9.33 -4.91
CA ALA A 75 -38.05 -9.83 -5.23
C ALA A 75 -37.94 -10.21 -6.71
N THR A 76 -36.98 -9.62 -7.41
CA THR A 76 -36.85 -9.69 -8.88
C THR A 76 -35.55 -10.36 -9.25
N THR A 77 -35.54 -11.19 -10.30
CA THR A 77 -34.31 -11.81 -10.83
C THR A 77 -34.09 -11.44 -12.28
N ILE A 78 -32.94 -10.86 -12.62
CA ILE A 78 -32.54 -10.50 -13.99
C ILE A 78 -31.14 -11.05 -14.31
N ASP A 79 -30.71 -10.97 -15.56
CA ASP A 79 -29.35 -11.35 -15.99
C ASP A 79 -28.37 -10.22 -15.63
N ASN A 80 -28.55 -9.05 -16.24
CA ASN A 80 -27.66 -7.91 -16.15
C ASN A 80 -28.41 -6.58 -15.95
N LEU A 81 -27.70 -5.62 -15.39
CA LEU A 81 -28.14 -4.24 -15.22
C LEU A 81 -27.17 -3.28 -15.92
N GLU A 82 -27.67 -2.44 -16.82
CA GLU A 82 -26.86 -1.53 -17.65
C GLU A 82 -27.27 -0.07 -17.46
N PHE A 83 -26.32 0.78 -17.07
CA PHE A 83 -26.45 2.24 -17.13
C PHE A 83 -25.48 2.75 -18.19
N VAL A 84 -26.00 3.17 -19.33
CA VAL A 84 -25.15 3.64 -20.44
C VAL A 84 -24.99 5.15 -20.44
N ALA A 85 -24.09 5.67 -21.28
CA ALA A 85 -23.93 7.11 -21.47
C ALA A 85 -25.28 7.80 -21.77
N GLY A 86 -25.60 8.85 -21.02
CA GLY A 86 -26.89 9.54 -21.09
C GLY A 86 -27.89 9.14 -20.01
N ALA A 87 -27.67 8.04 -19.29
CA ALA A 87 -28.52 7.65 -18.16
C ALA A 87 -28.41 8.64 -16.99
N GLY A 88 -29.54 8.95 -16.34
CA GLY A 88 -29.60 9.78 -15.13
C GLY A 88 -28.98 9.15 -13.88
N ARG A 89 -29.18 9.78 -12.72
CA ARG A 89 -28.84 9.23 -11.40
C ARG A 89 -30.02 8.43 -10.88
N TYR A 90 -29.89 7.12 -10.66
CA TYR A 90 -30.96 6.27 -10.15
C TYR A 90 -30.71 5.78 -8.73
N THR A 91 -31.79 5.68 -7.94
CA THR A 91 -31.76 5.13 -6.58
C THR A 91 -32.74 3.96 -6.46
N PHE A 92 -32.22 2.76 -6.19
CA PHE A 92 -33.01 1.53 -6.07
C PHE A 92 -33.37 1.25 -4.61
N SER A 93 -34.64 0.97 -4.34
CA SER A 93 -35.17 0.67 -3.01
C SER A 93 -36.16 -0.51 -3.06
N GLY A 94 -36.64 -0.98 -1.90
CA GLY A 94 -37.64 -2.05 -1.80
C GLY A 94 -37.04 -3.46 -1.60
N GLU A 95 -37.68 -4.45 -2.21
CA GLU A 95 -37.34 -5.87 -2.14
C GLU A 95 -36.07 -6.22 -2.95
N ALA A 96 -35.53 -7.42 -2.72
CA ALA A 96 -34.23 -7.82 -3.25
C ALA A 96 -34.16 -7.90 -4.79
N LEU A 97 -33.07 -7.39 -5.36
CA LEU A 97 -32.68 -7.60 -6.76
C LEU A 97 -31.66 -8.73 -6.85
N THR A 98 -31.96 -9.78 -7.59
CA THR A 98 -31.04 -10.89 -7.85
C THR A 98 -30.50 -10.83 -9.27
N LEU A 99 -29.18 -10.79 -9.40
CA LEU A 99 -28.47 -10.80 -10.66
C LEU A 99 -27.97 -12.23 -10.92
N ASN A 100 -28.76 -12.97 -11.71
CA ASN A 100 -28.52 -14.37 -12.05
C ASN A 100 -27.86 -14.47 -13.41
N ARG A 101 -26.65 -13.94 -13.48
CA ARG A 101 -25.95 -13.88 -14.74
C ARG A 101 -25.64 -15.27 -15.28
N ILE A 102 -26.33 -15.64 -16.36
CA ILE A 102 -26.18 -16.93 -17.05
C ILE A 102 -25.16 -16.78 -18.20
N SER A 103 -24.97 -15.57 -18.72
CA SER A 103 -23.98 -15.27 -19.76
C SER A 103 -22.54 -15.34 -19.21
N THR A 104 -21.65 -16.03 -19.93
CA THR A 104 -20.24 -16.19 -19.53
C THR A 104 -19.35 -14.99 -19.90
N SER A 105 -19.87 -13.98 -20.61
CA SER A 105 -19.14 -12.78 -21.07
C SER A 105 -19.87 -11.48 -20.71
N GLY A 106 -19.14 -10.39 -20.42
CA GLY A 106 -19.70 -9.08 -20.02
C GLY A 106 -19.60 -8.71 -18.53
N ALA A 107 -20.31 -7.67 -18.09
CA ALA A 107 -20.43 -7.23 -16.69
C ALA A 107 -21.82 -7.58 -16.13
N THR A 108 -21.90 -7.92 -14.85
CA THR A 108 -23.18 -8.16 -14.15
C THR A 108 -23.91 -6.85 -13.90
N ILE A 109 -23.16 -5.79 -13.59
CA ILE A 109 -23.62 -4.41 -13.63
C ILE A 109 -22.62 -3.61 -14.44
N SER A 110 -23.07 -2.84 -15.43
CA SER A 110 -22.25 -1.85 -16.13
C SER A 110 -22.74 -0.44 -15.84
N ASN A 111 -21.84 0.48 -15.54
CA ASN A 111 -22.16 1.89 -15.39
C ASN A 111 -21.16 2.75 -16.16
N SER A 112 -21.58 3.21 -17.34
CA SER A 112 -20.88 4.19 -18.18
C SER A 112 -21.66 5.51 -18.29
N SER A 113 -22.60 5.76 -17.37
CA SER A 113 -23.47 6.94 -17.40
C SER A 113 -22.77 8.25 -17.08
N GLY A 114 -21.63 8.22 -16.37
CA GLY A 114 -21.02 9.40 -15.75
C GLY A 114 -21.70 9.84 -14.45
N ASN A 115 -22.75 9.13 -14.03
CA ASN A 115 -23.53 9.45 -12.84
C ASN A 115 -23.36 8.40 -11.73
N LEU A 116 -23.71 8.80 -10.50
CA LEU A 116 -23.80 7.91 -9.34
C LEU A 116 -25.08 7.09 -9.43
N GLN A 117 -24.98 5.76 -9.26
CA GLN A 117 -26.14 4.88 -9.08
C GLN A 117 -26.12 4.32 -7.66
N THR A 118 -27.28 4.30 -6.99
CA THR A 118 -27.38 3.90 -5.58
C THR A 118 -28.31 2.71 -5.40
N PHE A 119 -27.84 1.68 -4.70
CA PHE A 119 -28.62 0.50 -4.31
C PHE A 119 -28.88 0.53 -2.81
N SER A 120 -30.06 1.00 -2.43
CA SER A 120 -30.61 0.94 -1.07
C SER A 120 -31.45 -0.32 -0.84
N THR A 121 -31.67 -1.13 -1.88
CA THR A 121 -32.20 -2.49 -1.79
C THR A 121 -31.09 -3.54 -1.67
N ARG A 122 -31.42 -4.73 -1.16
CA ARG A 122 -30.54 -5.89 -1.18
C ARG A 122 -30.22 -6.29 -2.63
N VAL A 123 -28.95 -6.47 -2.94
CA VAL A 123 -28.48 -7.00 -4.24
C VAL A 123 -27.85 -8.37 -4.03
N ASN A 124 -28.42 -9.40 -4.65
CA ASN A 124 -27.88 -10.75 -4.61
C ASN A 124 -27.22 -11.11 -5.94
N PHE A 125 -26.06 -11.77 -5.88
CA PHE A 125 -25.38 -12.30 -7.05
C PHE A 125 -25.53 -13.83 -7.09
N ALA A 126 -25.82 -14.42 -8.25
CA ALA A 126 -25.91 -15.88 -8.35
C ALA A 126 -24.54 -16.58 -8.52
N GLY A 127 -23.45 -15.83 -8.67
CA GLY A 127 -22.13 -16.39 -8.95
C GLY A 127 -21.02 -15.38 -8.71
N SER A 128 -19.92 -15.51 -9.46
CA SER A 128 -18.94 -14.43 -9.54
C SER A 128 -19.62 -13.18 -10.11
N ALA A 129 -19.28 -12.02 -9.57
CA ALA A 129 -19.80 -10.74 -10.00
C ALA A 129 -18.71 -9.94 -10.69
N MET A 130 -19.07 -9.25 -11.77
CA MET A 130 -18.20 -8.25 -12.40
C MET A 130 -18.98 -6.93 -12.50
N LEU A 131 -18.46 -5.88 -11.87
CA LEU A 131 -18.95 -4.53 -12.03
C LEU A 131 -17.99 -3.79 -12.96
N ASP A 132 -18.50 -3.28 -14.07
CA ASP A 132 -17.73 -2.46 -14.99
C ASP A 132 -18.20 -1.01 -14.88
N VAL A 133 -17.43 -0.20 -14.15
CA VAL A 133 -17.77 1.18 -13.83
C VAL A 133 -16.76 2.06 -14.54
N SER A 134 -17.20 2.78 -15.57
CA SER A 134 -16.31 3.64 -16.35
C SER A 134 -15.75 4.79 -15.52
N ALA A 135 -14.57 5.28 -15.89
CA ALA A 135 -13.97 6.47 -15.30
C ALA A 135 -14.98 7.63 -15.22
N GLY A 136 -15.04 8.30 -14.07
CA GLY A 136 -16.03 9.36 -13.80
C GLY A 136 -17.41 8.87 -13.35
N SER A 137 -17.72 7.58 -13.47
CA SER A 137 -18.97 6.97 -12.98
C SER A 137 -18.80 6.39 -11.57
N SER A 138 -19.90 6.23 -10.83
CA SER A 138 -19.85 5.58 -9.52
C SER A 138 -21.06 4.70 -9.21
N LEU A 139 -20.85 3.66 -8.39
CA LEU A 139 -21.90 2.81 -7.83
C LEU A 139 -21.80 2.85 -6.29
N THR A 140 -22.93 2.89 -5.61
CA THR A 140 -22.99 2.77 -4.15
C THR A 140 -23.96 1.67 -3.74
N PHE A 141 -23.48 0.71 -2.97
CA PHE A 141 -24.30 -0.30 -2.31
C PHE A 141 -24.48 0.07 -0.84
N ALA A 142 -25.61 0.72 -0.55
CA ALA A 142 -25.97 1.20 0.78
C ALA A 142 -26.69 0.14 1.63
N SER A 143 -27.10 -0.97 1.02
CA SER A 143 -27.83 -2.06 1.67
C SER A 143 -27.04 -3.38 1.65
N THR A 144 -27.73 -4.50 1.87
CA THR A 144 -27.07 -5.81 1.93
C THR A 144 -26.64 -6.30 0.55
N ILE A 145 -25.39 -6.71 0.41
CA ILE A 145 -24.92 -7.52 -0.71
C ILE A 145 -24.95 -8.99 -0.30
N GLY A 146 -25.58 -9.82 -1.11
CA GLY A 146 -25.70 -11.25 -0.90
C GLY A 146 -25.28 -12.09 -2.09
N LYS A 147 -25.32 -13.40 -1.88
CA LYS A 147 -25.12 -14.40 -2.93
C LYS A 147 -26.18 -15.50 -2.78
N THR A 148 -26.75 -15.97 -3.89
CA THR A 148 -27.84 -16.98 -3.85
C THR A 148 -27.37 -18.43 -3.94
N VAL A 149 -26.12 -18.67 -4.38
CA VAL A 149 -25.51 -20.01 -4.43
C VAL A 149 -24.35 -20.15 -3.45
N ALA A 150 -23.87 -21.38 -3.26
CA ALA A 150 -22.79 -21.71 -2.33
C ALA A 150 -21.54 -20.79 -2.41
N THR A 151 -20.84 -20.69 -1.29
CA THR A 151 -19.64 -19.85 -1.04
C THR A 151 -18.59 -20.00 -2.14
N GLY A 152 -17.98 -18.89 -2.56
CA GLY A 152 -16.87 -18.87 -3.53
C GLY A 152 -17.03 -17.86 -4.67
N GLY A 153 -16.15 -17.89 -5.67
CA GLY A 153 -16.15 -16.95 -6.81
C GLY A 153 -15.51 -15.59 -6.49
N ASN A 154 -15.39 -14.75 -7.52
CA ASN A 154 -14.76 -13.43 -7.42
C ASN A 154 -15.82 -12.33 -7.53
N PHE A 155 -15.61 -11.25 -6.79
CA PHE A 155 -16.28 -9.98 -7.00
C PHE A 155 -15.27 -9.01 -7.60
N THR A 156 -15.37 -8.72 -8.89
CA THR A 156 -14.43 -7.87 -9.61
C THR A 156 -15.06 -6.52 -9.92
N VAL A 157 -14.32 -5.44 -9.67
CA VAL A 157 -14.64 -4.09 -10.12
C VAL A 157 -13.57 -3.67 -11.14
N THR A 158 -13.99 -3.14 -12.28
CA THR A 158 -13.15 -2.66 -13.39
C THR A 158 -13.68 -1.36 -13.98
N GLY A 159 -12.98 -0.78 -14.96
CA GLY A 159 -13.45 0.34 -15.79
C GLY A 159 -12.97 1.74 -15.37
N GLY A 160 -12.24 1.86 -14.25
CA GLY A 160 -11.65 3.13 -13.80
C GLY A 160 -12.55 4.00 -12.91
N GLY A 161 -13.80 3.59 -12.68
CA GLY A 161 -14.76 4.29 -11.82
C GLY A 161 -14.66 3.89 -10.35
N VAL A 162 -15.61 4.37 -9.54
CA VAL A 162 -15.62 4.17 -8.08
C VAL A 162 -16.81 3.30 -7.64
N VAL A 163 -16.56 2.32 -6.79
CA VAL A 163 -17.61 1.53 -6.13
C VAL A 163 -17.51 1.69 -4.62
N ASN A 164 -18.60 2.13 -4.00
CA ASN A 164 -18.73 2.28 -2.55
C ASN A 164 -19.56 1.14 -1.97
N PHE A 165 -19.02 0.47 -0.95
CA PHE A 165 -19.74 -0.50 -0.13
C PHE A 165 -19.93 0.10 1.26
N THR A 166 -21.10 0.67 1.53
CA THR A 166 -21.45 1.28 2.83
C THR A 166 -22.46 0.47 3.64
N GLY A 167 -23.14 -0.48 2.98
CA GLY A 167 -24.08 -1.40 3.62
C GLY A 167 -23.41 -2.57 4.33
N SER A 168 -23.89 -3.78 4.09
CA SER A 168 -23.44 -5.01 4.78
C SER A 168 -23.29 -6.18 3.82
N PHE A 169 -22.45 -7.15 4.11
CA PHE A 169 -22.44 -8.44 3.41
C PHE A 169 -23.26 -9.49 4.17
N SER A 170 -24.08 -10.29 3.48
CA SER A 170 -25.03 -11.22 4.14
C SER A 170 -24.38 -12.36 4.94
N SER A 171 -23.13 -12.74 4.64
CA SER A 171 -22.41 -13.79 5.38
C SER A 171 -20.88 -13.71 5.18
N PHE A 172 -20.12 -14.40 6.03
CA PHE A 172 -18.67 -14.61 5.84
C PHE A 172 -18.43 -15.47 4.59
N THR A 173 -17.38 -15.22 3.82
CA THR A 173 -16.97 -16.01 2.62
C THR A 173 -17.91 -15.98 1.40
N LEU A 174 -18.77 -14.96 1.27
CA LEU A 174 -19.62 -14.82 0.05
C LEU A 174 -18.78 -14.91 -1.22
N PHE A 175 -17.68 -14.17 -1.24
CA PHE A 175 -16.70 -14.19 -2.32
C PHE A 175 -15.33 -14.63 -1.79
N GLN A 176 -14.58 -15.35 -2.62
CA GLN A 176 -13.19 -15.65 -2.32
C GLN A 176 -12.34 -14.38 -2.40
N ASN A 177 -12.54 -13.59 -3.44
CA ASN A 177 -11.75 -12.39 -3.71
C ASN A 177 -12.66 -11.20 -4.01
N LEU A 178 -12.32 -10.04 -3.46
CA LEU A 178 -12.77 -8.72 -3.91
C LEU A 178 -11.62 -8.07 -4.66
N ILE A 179 -11.83 -7.80 -5.94
CA ILE A 179 -10.77 -7.44 -6.87
C ILE A 179 -11.05 -6.05 -7.43
N ALA A 180 -10.14 -5.11 -7.20
CA ALA A 180 -10.10 -3.84 -7.93
C ALA A 180 -9.11 -3.96 -9.09
N SER A 181 -9.54 -3.62 -10.30
CA SER A 181 -8.72 -3.76 -11.51
C SER A 181 -9.00 -2.65 -12.52
N GLY A 182 -8.15 -2.52 -13.55
CA GLY A 182 -8.39 -1.59 -14.65
C GLY A 182 -8.56 -0.14 -14.22
N GLY A 183 -7.81 0.29 -13.20
CA GLY A 183 -7.87 1.63 -12.59
C GLY A 183 -9.05 1.88 -11.66
N ALA A 184 -9.95 0.90 -11.45
CA ALA A 184 -11.12 1.10 -10.61
C ALA A 184 -10.75 1.27 -9.13
N THR A 185 -11.56 2.03 -8.41
CA THR A 185 -11.45 2.24 -6.96
C THR A 185 -12.60 1.56 -6.23
N ILE A 186 -12.28 0.80 -5.19
CA ILE A 186 -13.24 0.22 -4.26
C ILE A 186 -13.09 0.92 -2.90
N ASN A 187 -14.17 1.54 -2.43
CA ASN A 187 -14.28 2.03 -1.05
C ASN A 187 -15.05 0.99 -0.22
N TYR A 188 -14.33 0.25 0.62
CA TYR A 188 -14.90 -0.78 1.48
C TYR A 188 -15.11 -0.21 2.89
N ASP A 189 -16.34 0.19 3.18
CA ASP A 189 -16.80 0.76 4.46
C ASP A 189 -18.06 0.02 4.94
N THR A 190 -18.00 -1.30 5.02
CA THR A 190 -19.16 -2.09 5.37
C THR A 190 -19.39 -2.15 6.88
N THR A 191 -20.65 -2.01 7.28
CA THR A 191 -21.09 -2.09 8.68
C THR A 191 -20.77 -3.42 9.37
N ASN A 192 -20.47 -4.48 8.62
CA ASN A 192 -19.99 -5.76 9.14
C ASN A 192 -18.67 -6.21 8.48
N GLN A 193 -17.90 -7.03 9.20
CA GLN A 193 -16.61 -7.57 8.75
C GLN A 193 -16.74 -8.77 7.79
N ASN A 194 -17.96 -9.01 7.30
CA ASN A 194 -18.30 -10.20 6.52
C ASN A 194 -18.05 -9.96 5.03
N GLY A 195 -17.91 -11.04 4.26
CA GLY A 195 -18.15 -11.00 2.81
C GLY A 195 -17.00 -11.49 1.93
N VAL A 196 -15.74 -11.33 2.35
CA VAL A 196 -14.60 -11.58 1.46
C VAL A 196 -13.41 -12.18 2.21
N ASN A 197 -12.78 -13.21 1.63
CA ASN A 197 -11.56 -13.80 2.19
C ASN A 197 -10.29 -13.03 1.78
N ASN A 198 -10.21 -12.52 0.55
CA ASN A 198 -9.03 -11.81 0.07
C ASN A 198 -9.38 -10.49 -0.61
N TYR A 199 -8.59 -9.46 -0.34
CA TYR A 199 -8.64 -8.19 -1.06
C TYR A 199 -7.48 -8.14 -2.03
N GLN A 200 -7.79 -7.87 -3.30
CA GLN A 200 -6.82 -7.92 -4.38
C GLN A 200 -6.87 -6.62 -5.20
N ALA A 201 -5.83 -5.82 -5.11
CA ALA A 201 -5.58 -4.75 -6.06
C ALA A 201 -4.79 -5.33 -7.25
N ASN A 202 -5.33 -5.20 -8.46
CA ASN A 202 -4.70 -5.65 -9.71
C ASN A 202 -4.74 -4.52 -10.75
N GLY A 203 -3.91 -3.51 -10.53
CA GLY A 203 -3.94 -2.25 -11.26
C GLY A 203 -5.15 -1.38 -10.95
N GLY A 204 -5.75 -1.56 -9.77
CA GLY A 204 -6.80 -0.71 -9.21
C GLY A 204 -6.52 -0.40 -7.74
N ARG A 205 -7.42 0.33 -7.09
CA ARG A 205 -7.29 0.80 -5.70
C ARG A 205 -8.36 0.20 -4.78
N ILE A 206 -7.98 -0.21 -3.59
CA ILE A 206 -8.92 -0.58 -2.50
C ILE A 206 -8.65 0.29 -1.27
N ASN A 207 -9.67 0.99 -0.79
CA ASN A 207 -9.66 1.74 0.46
C ASN A 207 -10.44 0.96 1.53
N LEU A 208 -9.74 0.51 2.57
CA LEU A 208 -10.32 -0.24 3.69
C LEU A 208 -10.60 0.72 4.85
N HIS A 209 -11.87 0.95 5.20
CA HIS A 209 -12.26 1.86 6.29
C HIS A 209 -12.51 1.14 7.61
N ARG A 210 -12.62 -0.19 7.59
CA ARG A 210 -12.98 -0.99 8.77
C ARG A 210 -12.09 -2.21 8.92
N ALA A 211 -11.92 -2.62 10.18
CA ALA A 211 -11.10 -3.77 10.52
C ALA A 211 -11.70 -5.00 9.86
N THR A 212 -10.90 -5.68 9.05
CA THR A 212 -11.24 -6.97 8.51
C THR A 212 -10.84 -8.01 9.57
N GLY A 213 -11.72 -8.99 9.84
CA GLY A 213 -11.56 -9.92 10.97
C GLY A 213 -10.16 -10.54 11.07
N THR A 214 -9.69 -10.74 12.29
CA THR A 214 -8.30 -11.04 12.68
C THR A 214 -7.78 -12.44 12.30
N SER A 215 -8.43 -13.17 11.40
CA SER A 215 -7.94 -14.49 10.97
C SER A 215 -8.37 -14.84 9.55
N GLY A 216 -7.40 -15.12 8.68
CA GLY A 216 -7.61 -15.76 7.38
C GLY A 216 -7.69 -14.84 6.17
N ILE A 217 -7.60 -13.51 6.35
CA ILE A 217 -7.70 -12.57 5.24
C ILE A 217 -6.35 -12.33 4.57
N SER A 218 -6.28 -12.32 3.24
CA SER A 218 -5.07 -11.94 2.47
C SER A 218 -5.28 -10.58 1.81
N LEU A 219 -4.29 -9.69 1.93
CA LEU A 219 -4.20 -8.49 1.10
C LEU A 219 -3.17 -8.76 -0.01
N GLN A 220 -3.54 -8.54 -1.26
CA GLN A 220 -2.66 -8.81 -2.40
C GLN A 220 -2.61 -7.59 -3.31
N LEU A 221 -1.40 -7.14 -3.62
CA LEU A 221 -1.14 -6.17 -4.68
C LEU A 221 -0.47 -6.91 -5.83
N ILE A 222 -1.03 -6.81 -7.04
CA ILE A 222 -0.60 -7.58 -8.22
C ILE A 222 -0.47 -6.65 -9.43
N GLY A 223 0.72 -6.57 -9.99
CA GLY A 223 0.94 -5.76 -11.20
C GLY A 223 0.88 -4.24 -10.94
N ASP A 224 1.12 -3.48 -12.01
CA ASP A 224 1.40 -2.04 -11.94
C ASP A 224 0.19 -1.22 -11.47
N GLY A 225 0.44 -0.18 -10.68
CA GLY A 225 -0.61 0.75 -10.23
C GLY A 225 -1.59 0.12 -9.23
N SER A 226 -1.23 -1.03 -8.64
CA SER A 226 -2.03 -1.65 -7.58
C SER A 226 -1.87 -0.89 -6.28
N GLU A 227 -3.00 -0.56 -5.65
CA GLU A 227 -3.00 0.19 -4.40
C GLU A 227 -3.96 -0.38 -3.37
N ILE A 228 -3.52 -0.49 -2.13
CA ILE A 228 -4.38 -0.77 -0.98
C ILE A 228 -4.07 0.25 0.11
N TYR A 229 -5.10 0.97 0.58
CA TYR A 229 -4.98 1.91 1.68
C TYR A 229 -5.81 1.46 2.88
N LEU A 230 -5.25 1.67 4.07
CA LEU A 230 -5.99 1.76 5.31
C LEU A 230 -6.52 3.19 5.42
N SER A 231 -7.84 3.34 5.45
CA SER A 231 -8.53 4.62 5.21
C SER A 231 -9.35 5.09 6.40
N GLU A 232 -9.00 4.68 7.61
CA GLU A 232 -9.63 5.16 8.84
C GLU A 232 -8.60 5.25 9.98
N ALA A 233 -8.67 6.31 10.78
CA ALA A 233 -7.81 6.47 11.95
C ALA A 233 -8.14 5.42 13.03
N GLY A 234 -7.11 4.83 13.64
CA GLY A 234 -7.27 3.76 14.63
C GLY A 234 -7.58 2.39 14.03
N LEU A 235 -7.73 2.29 12.71
CA LEU A 235 -7.97 1.03 12.03
C LEU A 235 -6.83 0.04 12.28
N THR A 236 -7.16 -1.17 12.76
CA THR A 236 -6.21 -2.28 12.86
C THR A 236 -6.65 -3.43 11.96
N VAL A 237 -5.77 -3.86 11.06
CA VAL A 237 -5.99 -4.99 10.17
C VAL A 237 -5.06 -6.15 10.56
N GLY A 238 -5.65 -7.22 11.08
CA GLY A 238 -4.98 -8.46 11.47
C GLY A 238 -5.05 -9.56 10.40
N ALA A 239 -4.95 -9.20 9.13
CA ALA A 239 -4.96 -10.14 8.02
C ALA A 239 -3.80 -11.16 8.12
N ALA A 240 -3.97 -12.37 7.58
CA ALA A 240 -2.96 -13.44 7.59
C ALA A 240 -1.67 -13.03 6.84
N SER A 241 -1.80 -12.22 5.78
CA SER A 241 -0.64 -11.73 5.02
C SER A 241 -0.96 -10.54 4.13
N LEU A 242 -0.01 -9.63 3.99
CA LEU A 242 0.05 -8.61 2.95
C LEU A 242 1.10 -9.07 1.94
N GLN A 243 0.71 -9.19 0.68
CA GLN A 243 1.52 -9.82 -0.35
C GLN A 243 1.74 -8.84 -1.49
N PHE A 244 3.01 -8.54 -1.77
CA PHE A 244 3.42 -7.80 -2.96
C PHE A 244 3.84 -8.79 -4.04
N ARG A 245 3.06 -8.85 -5.12
CA ARG A 245 3.21 -9.82 -6.20
C ARG A 245 3.54 -9.10 -7.49
N GLY A 246 4.74 -9.33 -8.03
CA GLY A 246 5.03 -8.94 -9.41
C GLY A 246 4.14 -9.73 -10.37
N ASP A 247 3.81 -9.12 -11.52
CA ASP A 247 3.15 -9.79 -12.65
C ASP A 247 4.16 -10.48 -13.60
N GLY A 248 5.46 -10.41 -13.26
CA GLY A 248 6.57 -10.92 -14.07
C GLY A 248 7.19 -9.90 -15.01
N ALA A 249 6.64 -8.68 -15.11
CA ALA A 249 7.25 -7.58 -15.83
C ALA A 249 7.96 -6.60 -14.86
N ALA A 250 9.03 -5.98 -15.32
CA ALA A 250 9.81 -5.01 -14.56
C ALA A 250 9.16 -3.62 -14.51
N GLY A 251 9.63 -2.78 -13.60
CA GLY A 251 9.24 -1.37 -13.47
C GLY A 251 7.89 -1.15 -12.80
N LYS A 252 7.34 -2.16 -12.12
CA LYS A 252 6.03 -2.07 -11.48
C LYS A 252 6.12 -1.33 -10.16
N THR A 253 5.08 -0.56 -9.87
CA THR A 253 4.91 0.06 -8.55
C THR A 253 3.65 -0.47 -7.89
N LEU A 254 3.80 -0.98 -6.67
CA LEU A 254 2.71 -1.50 -5.85
C LEU A 254 2.69 -0.75 -4.53
N THR A 255 1.55 -0.17 -4.15
CA THR A 255 1.47 0.77 -3.03
C THR A 255 0.58 0.22 -1.91
N PHE A 256 1.14 0.05 -0.72
CA PHE A 256 0.36 -0.10 0.51
C PHE A 256 0.50 1.16 1.35
N GLY A 257 -0.60 1.69 1.86
CA GLY A 257 -0.55 2.96 2.58
C GLY A 257 -1.60 3.19 3.65
N ALA A 258 -1.44 4.32 4.34
CA ALA A 258 -2.46 4.92 5.18
C ALA A 258 -2.90 6.27 4.58
N ASP A 259 -4.16 6.39 4.18
CA ASP A 259 -4.71 7.57 3.53
C ASP A 259 -6.16 7.80 3.99
N PHE A 260 -6.31 8.75 4.90
CA PHE A 260 -7.57 9.19 5.49
C PHE A 260 -7.49 10.66 5.90
N SER A 261 -8.64 11.32 6.01
CA SER A 261 -8.71 12.70 6.48
C SER A 261 -8.40 12.80 7.97
N GLY A 262 -7.64 13.82 8.36
CA GLY A 262 -7.34 14.12 9.77
C GLY A 262 -5.94 13.68 10.16
N THR A 263 -5.78 13.27 11.43
CA THR A 263 -4.51 12.76 11.96
C THR A 263 -4.78 11.46 12.69
N GLY A 264 -3.82 10.53 12.66
CA GLY A 264 -3.94 9.29 13.41
C GLY A 264 -3.09 8.17 12.85
N THR A 265 -3.29 6.98 13.41
CA THR A 265 -2.51 5.79 13.06
C THR A 265 -3.44 4.71 12.54
N ALA A 266 -3.11 4.13 11.38
CA ALA A 266 -3.66 2.86 10.94
C ALA A 266 -2.58 1.77 11.05
N THR A 267 -2.97 0.61 11.56
CA THR A 267 -2.06 -0.49 11.88
C THR A 267 -2.35 -1.72 11.02
N TYR A 268 -1.29 -2.27 10.43
CA TYR A 268 -1.29 -3.61 9.87
C TYR A 268 -0.47 -4.54 10.78
N SER A 269 -1.07 -5.61 11.28
CA SER A 269 -0.40 -6.53 12.23
C SER A 269 -0.08 -7.91 11.64
N GLY A 270 -0.50 -8.17 10.40
CA GLY A 270 -0.15 -9.38 9.68
C GLY A 270 1.31 -9.38 9.19
N VAL A 271 1.73 -10.52 8.62
CA VAL A 271 3.05 -10.62 7.98
C VAL A 271 3.04 -9.89 6.64
N VAL A 272 4.00 -9.00 6.41
CA VAL A 272 4.25 -8.36 5.12
C VAL A 272 5.24 -9.20 4.34
N ARG A 273 4.87 -9.59 3.12
CA ARG A 273 5.68 -10.43 2.22
C ARG A 273 5.99 -9.69 0.94
N PHE A 274 7.28 -9.41 0.73
CA PHE A 274 7.80 -8.94 -0.55
C PHE A 274 8.19 -10.11 -1.46
N ASN A 275 8.35 -9.82 -2.75
CA ASN A 275 8.82 -10.77 -3.76
C ASN A 275 7.98 -12.06 -3.83
N GLN A 276 6.66 -11.97 -3.68
CA GLN A 276 5.88 -13.18 -3.44
C GLN A 276 5.71 -14.07 -4.69
N THR A 277 5.72 -13.50 -5.90
CA THR A 277 5.77 -14.24 -7.19
C THR A 277 6.39 -13.36 -8.28
N GLY A 278 7.10 -13.98 -9.25
CA GLY A 278 7.72 -13.31 -10.40
C GLY A 278 9.24 -13.18 -10.28
N ALA A 279 9.97 -14.29 -10.32
CA ALA A 279 11.43 -14.27 -10.35
C ALA A 279 11.92 -13.48 -11.59
N GLY A 280 12.74 -12.45 -11.36
CA GLY A 280 13.52 -11.80 -12.42
C GLY A 280 13.09 -10.40 -12.87
N ALA A 281 12.09 -9.78 -12.24
CA ALA A 281 11.66 -8.42 -12.59
C ALA A 281 11.87 -7.43 -11.43
N SER A 282 12.43 -6.25 -11.72
CA SER A 282 12.61 -5.17 -10.74
C SER A 282 11.28 -4.49 -10.41
N ASN A 283 10.92 -4.41 -9.14
CA ASN A 283 9.69 -3.77 -8.68
C ASN A 283 9.96 -2.74 -7.57
N THR A 284 9.08 -1.74 -7.46
CA THR A 284 9.04 -0.82 -6.33
C THR A 284 7.84 -1.17 -5.44
N TYR A 285 8.12 -1.59 -4.20
CA TYR A 285 7.12 -1.77 -3.17
C TYR A 285 7.02 -0.47 -2.36
N ARG A 286 6.01 0.34 -2.64
CA ARG A 286 5.82 1.61 -1.95
C ARG A 286 5.04 1.37 -0.66
N LEU A 287 5.61 1.84 0.45
CA LEU A 287 4.94 2.01 1.73
C LEU A 287 4.79 3.50 1.97
N GLN A 288 3.58 3.98 2.24
CA GLN A 288 3.37 5.42 2.44
C GLN A 288 2.27 5.77 3.43
N ALA A 289 2.35 6.98 3.96
CA ALA A 289 1.28 7.59 4.72
C ALA A 289 1.05 9.02 4.23
N ALA A 290 -0.22 9.43 4.14
CA ALA A 290 -0.57 10.81 3.84
C ALA A 290 -0.19 11.75 5.01
N ALA A 291 -0.12 13.05 4.76
CA ALA A 291 0.21 14.06 5.77
C ALA A 291 -0.65 13.90 7.03
N GLY A 292 -0.02 13.93 8.21
CA GLY A 292 -0.70 13.76 9.50
C GLY A 292 -1.06 12.31 9.87
N ASN A 293 -0.86 11.35 8.96
CA ASN A 293 -1.17 9.94 9.18
C ASN A 293 0.09 9.14 9.49
N THR A 294 -0.11 8.04 10.23
CA THR A 294 0.92 7.01 10.46
C THR A 294 0.42 5.66 9.94
N LEU A 295 1.22 5.03 9.07
CA LEU A 295 1.10 3.62 8.73
C LEU A 295 1.99 2.81 9.67
N ALA A 296 1.41 2.10 10.63
CA ALA A 296 2.14 1.21 11.53
C ALA A 296 2.12 -0.23 11.02
N LEU A 297 3.29 -0.79 10.73
CA LEU A 297 3.48 -2.21 10.41
C LEU A 297 4.00 -2.91 11.67
N SER A 298 3.14 -3.63 12.37
CA SER A 298 3.46 -4.29 13.65
C SER A 298 3.81 -5.78 13.53
N GLY A 299 3.50 -6.39 12.38
CA GLY A 299 3.92 -7.76 12.06
C GLY A 299 5.38 -7.84 11.59
N THR A 300 5.80 -9.03 11.17
CA THR A 300 7.11 -9.23 10.54
C THR A 300 7.08 -8.87 9.06
N ILE A 301 8.21 -8.39 8.55
CA ILE A 301 8.45 -8.09 7.14
C ILE A 301 9.48 -9.08 6.63
N VAL A 302 9.13 -9.82 5.58
CA VAL A 302 9.96 -10.91 5.03
C VAL A 302 9.99 -10.85 3.51
N ASP A 303 11.06 -11.36 2.93
CA ASP A 303 11.11 -11.70 1.51
C ASP A 303 10.67 -13.15 1.33
N ASN A 304 9.79 -13.41 0.36
CA ASN A 304 9.39 -14.77 0.04
C ASN A 304 10.45 -15.49 -0.83
N ILE A 305 11.09 -14.75 -1.74
CA ILE A 305 12.25 -15.17 -2.54
C ILE A 305 13.24 -14.00 -2.62
N ALA A 306 14.46 -14.28 -3.06
CA ALA A 306 15.48 -13.25 -3.29
C ALA A 306 15.00 -12.18 -4.28
N SER A 307 15.27 -10.91 -3.93
CA SER A 307 14.91 -9.75 -4.73
C SER A 307 15.70 -9.70 -6.03
N ALA A 308 15.03 -9.39 -7.16
CA ALA A 308 15.73 -9.13 -8.42
C ALA A 308 16.50 -7.81 -8.34
N SER A 309 17.58 -7.68 -9.10
CA SER A 309 18.33 -6.41 -9.20
C SER A 309 17.40 -5.25 -9.55
N GLY A 310 17.54 -4.12 -8.84
CA GLY A 310 16.68 -2.94 -8.98
C GLY A 310 15.33 -3.02 -8.25
N THR A 311 15.03 -4.12 -7.56
CA THR A 311 13.86 -4.18 -6.66
C THR A 311 14.13 -3.41 -5.38
N LYS A 312 13.15 -2.65 -4.91
CA LYS A 312 13.27 -1.85 -3.68
C LYS A 312 11.96 -1.71 -2.92
N VAL A 313 12.07 -1.45 -1.63
CA VAL A 313 11.01 -0.87 -0.81
C VAL A 313 11.23 0.65 -0.82
N LEU A 314 10.20 1.40 -1.22
CA LEU A 314 10.21 2.85 -1.19
C LEU A 314 9.33 3.33 -0.05
N ILE A 315 9.91 4.06 0.90
CA ILE A 315 9.16 4.79 1.92
C ILE A 315 8.84 6.18 1.37
N ALA A 316 7.55 6.52 1.26
CA ALA A 316 7.09 7.77 0.65
C ALA A 316 5.93 8.39 1.42
N GLY A 317 5.47 9.55 0.93
CA GLY A 317 4.38 10.32 1.50
C GLY A 317 4.83 11.26 2.63
N ASP A 318 4.00 12.25 2.91
CA ASP A 318 4.27 13.31 3.89
C ASP A 318 3.98 12.88 5.34
N GLY A 319 3.46 11.67 5.54
CA GLY A 319 3.20 11.06 6.84
C GLY A 319 4.36 10.19 7.32
N ILE A 320 4.04 9.32 8.29
CA ILE A 320 5.01 8.41 8.91
C ILE A 320 4.72 6.96 8.50
N VAL A 321 5.72 6.25 8.02
CA VAL A 321 5.73 4.79 8.04
C VAL A 321 6.49 4.33 9.27
N ARG A 322 5.88 3.48 10.09
CA ARG A 322 6.46 2.99 11.35
C ARG A 322 6.57 1.47 11.33
N PHE A 323 7.78 0.94 11.46
CA PHE A 323 8.00 -0.48 11.73
C PHE A 323 7.97 -0.71 13.24
N SER A 324 7.13 -1.64 13.70
CA SER A 324 6.87 -1.86 15.12
C SER A 324 6.57 -3.32 15.44
N GLY A 325 6.29 -3.62 16.71
CA GLY A 325 6.05 -4.97 17.21
C GLY A 325 7.31 -5.63 17.77
N SER A 326 7.22 -6.93 18.05
CA SER A 326 8.28 -7.69 18.75
C SER A 326 8.96 -8.76 17.91
N GLY A 327 8.41 -9.09 16.74
CA GLY A 327 9.03 -10.06 15.82
C GLY A 327 10.06 -9.38 14.91
N PRO A 328 11.25 -9.97 14.71
CA PRO A 328 12.26 -9.42 13.82
C PRO A 328 11.81 -9.48 12.36
N ASN A 329 12.17 -8.45 11.61
CA ASN A 329 12.06 -8.45 10.16
C ASN A 329 13.27 -9.19 9.58
N THR A 330 13.07 -9.92 8.48
CA THR A 330 14.14 -10.70 7.82
C THR A 330 14.25 -10.38 6.33
N SER A 331 13.48 -9.40 5.84
CA SER A 331 13.63 -8.91 4.47
C SER A 331 14.99 -8.22 4.32
N VAL A 332 15.64 -8.51 3.19
CA VAL A 332 16.90 -7.89 2.75
C VAL A 332 16.69 -7.05 1.48
N THR A 333 15.44 -6.85 1.08
CA THR A 333 15.10 -5.96 -0.04
C THR A 333 15.59 -4.53 0.29
N PRO A 334 16.38 -3.88 -0.59
CA PRO A 334 16.86 -2.52 -0.37
C PRO A 334 15.73 -1.54 -0.03
N ILE A 335 15.97 -0.67 0.94
CA ILE A 335 15.03 0.37 1.37
C ILE A 335 15.54 1.73 0.90
N GLU A 336 14.71 2.46 0.17
CA GLU A 336 14.91 3.87 -0.14
C GLU A 336 13.87 4.71 0.62
N ILE A 337 14.31 5.82 1.19
CA ILE A 337 13.49 6.65 2.07
C ILE A 337 13.38 8.05 1.45
N ASP A 338 12.19 8.37 0.92
CA ASP A 338 11.78 9.71 0.48
C ASP A 338 10.88 10.41 1.51
N GLY A 339 10.14 9.64 2.33
CA GLY A 339 9.30 10.14 3.42
C GLY A 339 9.92 9.93 4.81
N THR A 340 9.11 9.74 5.85
CA THR A 340 9.60 9.43 7.20
C THR A 340 9.44 7.95 7.55
N LEU A 341 10.55 7.27 7.87
CA LEU A 341 10.57 5.90 8.41
C LEU A 341 10.97 5.92 9.88
N VAL A 342 10.06 5.47 10.75
CA VAL A 342 10.33 5.27 12.19
C VAL A 342 10.56 3.79 12.49
N LEU A 343 11.72 3.48 13.06
CA LEU A 343 12.09 2.14 13.53
C LEU A 343 11.79 2.01 15.02
N ALA A 344 10.73 1.27 15.35
CA ALA A 344 10.16 1.19 16.69
C ALA A 344 9.69 -0.23 17.04
N LYS A 345 10.47 -1.23 16.62
CA LYS A 345 10.36 -2.58 17.17
C LYS A 345 10.77 -2.56 18.65
N THR A 346 10.57 -3.67 19.33
CA THR A 346 11.18 -3.87 20.66
C THR A 346 12.70 -3.69 20.54
N ALA A 347 13.34 -3.02 21.51
CA ALA A 347 14.79 -2.79 21.48
C ALA A 347 15.56 -4.11 21.32
N GLY A 348 16.62 -4.13 20.50
CA GLY A 348 17.34 -5.37 20.16
C GLY A 348 16.65 -6.26 19.12
N THR A 349 15.60 -5.76 18.47
CA THR A 349 14.89 -6.49 17.40
C THR A 349 15.01 -5.72 16.09
N ASP A 350 15.51 -6.41 15.07
CA ASP A 350 15.67 -5.85 13.73
C ASP A 350 14.33 -5.37 13.14
N ALA A 351 14.19 -4.05 13.04
CA ALA A 351 13.19 -3.39 12.21
C ALA A 351 13.61 -3.37 10.74
N ILE A 352 14.91 -3.30 10.45
CA ILE A 352 15.48 -3.53 9.12
C ILE A 352 16.32 -4.80 9.18
N GLY A 353 15.88 -5.84 8.48
CA GLY A 353 16.46 -7.18 8.59
C GLY A 353 17.76 -7.42 7.81
N GLY A 354 18.25 -6.42 7.06
CA GLY A 354 19.47 -6.53 6.26
C GLY A 354 19.42 -5.70 4.97
N GLY A 355 20.39 -5.97 4.08
CA GLY A 355 20.46 -5.35 2.75
C GLY A 355 21.12 -3.96 2.78
N SER A 356 20.43 -2.96 2.23
CA SER A 356 20.92 -1.58 2.17
C SER A 356 19.80 -0.59 2.43
N VAL A 357 20.14 0.52 3.08
CA VAL A 357 19.26 1.66 3.32
C VAL A 357 19.82 2.89 2.64
N THR A 358 19.00 3.57 1.84
CA THR A 358 19.32 4.88 1.27
C THR A 358 18.37 5.93 1.82
N VAL A 359 18.92 6.99 2.41
CA VAL A 359 18.14 8.14 2.88
C VAL A 359 18.26 9.27 1.86
N ASN A 360 17.20 9.46 1.06
CA ASN A 360 17.16 10.46 -0.01
C ASN A 360 16.92 11.87 0.56
N THR A 361 17.02 12.88 -0.29
CA THR A 361 17.05 14.30 0.12
C THR A 361 15.86 14.74 0.98
N THR A 362 14.67 14.17 0.77
CA THR A 362 13.46 14.45 1.57
C THR A 362 13.23 13.44 2.68
N GLY A 363 14.04 12.38 2.73
CA GLY A 363 13.89 11.25 3.60
C GLY A 363 14.36 11.51 5.03
N THR A 364 13.64 10.93 5.98
CA THR A 364 14.04 10.86 7.39
C THR A 364 13.99 9.41 7.86
N LEU A 365 15.11 8.91 8.36
CA LEU A 365 15.21 7.66 9.11
C LEU A 365 15.26 8.02 10.60
N HIS A 366 14.41 7.43 11.43
CA HIS A 366 14.33 7.75 12.86
C HIS A 366 14.39 6.48 13.71
N LEU A 367 15.32 6.44 14.68
CA LEU A 367 15.34 5.41 15.72
C LEU A 367 14.42 5.80 16.87
N ALA A 368 13.51 4.90 17.23
CA ALA A 368 12.69 5.01 18.44
C ALA A 368 13.03 3.92 19.49
N ALA A 369 14.05 3.11 19.20
CA ALA A 369 14.64 2.10 20.07
C ALA A 369 16.07 1.80 19.58
N SER A 370 16.90 1.19 20.42
CA SER A 370 18.26 0.77 20.03
C SER A 370 18.26 -0.58 19.30
N ASN A 371 19.32 -0.82 18.53
CA ASN A 371 19.58 -2.07 17.79
C ASN A 371 18.35 -2.46 16.95
N GLN A 372 18.02 -1.61 15.97
CA GLN A 372 16.86 -1.75 15.09
C GLN A 372 17.26 -2.12 13.65
N ILE A 373 18.55 -2.08 13.31
CA ILE A 373 19.05 -2.36 11.98
C ILE A 373 20.07 -3.49 12.11
N ALA A 374 19.95 -4.53 11.28
CA ALA A 374 20.92 -5.61 11.30
C ALA A 374 22.33 -5.10 10.96
N ASP A 375 23.35 -5.49 11.74
CA ASP A 375 24.73 -4.96 11.73
C ASP A 375 25.43 -4.95 10.35
N ALA A 376 25.03 -5.81 9.41
CA ALA A 376 25.63 -5.86 8.07
C ALA A 376 24.97 -4.89 7.06
N THR A 377 23.90 -4.21 7.45
CA THR A 377 23.12 -3.34 6.56
C THR A 377 23.91 -2.09 6.21
N THR A 378 24.12 -1.83 4.91
CA THR A 378 24.81 -0.61 4.49
C THR A 378 23.89 0.61 4.58
N LEU A 379 24.46 1.76 4.94
CA LEU A 379 23.74 3.04 4.96
C LEU A 379 24.33 3.98 3.91
N SER A 380 23.48 4.52 3.06
CA SER A 380 23.84 5.51 2.04
C SER A 380 23.03 6.78 2.24
N PHE A 381 23.70 7.92 2.33
CA PHE A 381 23.04 9.22 2.27
C PHE A 381 23.03 9.77 0.85
N ALA A 382 21.85 10.24 0.43
CA ALA A 382 21.62 11.03 -0.77
C ALA A 382 20.91 12.37 -0.40
N GLY A 383 21.34 12.97 0.70
CA GLY A 383 20.90 14.27 1.20
C GLY A 383 20.03 14.23 2.46
N GLY A 384 19.47 13.07 2.82
CA GLY A 384 18.48 12.96 3.89
C GLY A 384 19.01 13.02 5.33
N LEU A 385 18.10 12.77 6.28
CA LEU A 385 18.32 12.86 7.72
C LEU A 385 18.25 11.49 8.40
N PHE A 386 19.20 11.17 9.26
CA PHE A 386 19.15 10.07 10.20
C PHE A 386 19.09 10.60 11.64
N GLU A 387 17.92 10.49 12.27
CA GLU A 387 17.67 10.86 13.65
C GLU A 387 17.98 9.69 14.58
N VAL A 388 19.08 9.81 15.32
CA VAL A 388 19.59 8.79 16.25
C VAL A 388 19.09 9.03 17.67
N GLY A 389 19.03 10.31 18.08
CA GLY A 389 18.66 10.68 19.44
C GLY A 389 19.58 10.03 20.48
N GLU A 390 18.99 9.42 21.51
CA GLU A 390 19.69 8.72 22.60
C GLU A 390 20.04 7.25 22.28
N PHE A 391 19.68 6.74 21.10
CA PHE A 391 19.74 5.32 20.82
C PHE A 391 21.11 4.87 20.33
N THR A 392 21.39 3.57 20.51
CA THR A 392 22.57 2.89 19.96
C THR A 392 22.21 2.08 18.73
N GLU A 393 23.06 2.12 17.71
CA GLU A 393 22.91 1.32 16.49
C GLU A 393 24.25 0.87 15.90
N ALA A 394 24.28 -0.33 15.32
CA ALA A 394 25.40 -0.85 14.56
C ALA A 394 24.99 -1.09 13.10
N LEU A 395 25.84 -0.68 12.16
CA LEU A 395 25.57 -0.76 10.73
C LEU A 395 26.81 -1.25 9.96
N GLY A 396 26.57 -1.62 8.71
CA GLY A 396 27.60 -1.95 7.75
C GLY A 396 28.37 -0.72 7.29
N ALA A 397 28.79 -0.73 6.02
CA ALA A 397 29.55 0.39 5.47
C ALA A 397 28.67 1.64 5.29
N LEU A 398 29.25 2.81 5.62
CA LEU A 398 28.67 4.12 5.36
C LEU A 398 29.06 4.64 3.98
N THR A 399 28.11 5.17 3.23
CA THR A 399 28.33 5.95 2.01
C THR A 399 27.67 7.32 2.12
N VAL A 400 28.39 8.38 1.76
CA VAL A 400 27.85 9.73 1.69
C VAL A 400 27.95 10.21 0.24
N GLY A 401 26.80 10.19 -0.45
CA GLY A 401 26.67 10.62 -1.84
C GLY A 401 26.88 12.12 -2.03
N ALA A 402 26.80 12.57 -3.29
CA ALA A 402 27.11 13.96 -3.66
C ALA A 402 26.21 14.99 -2.96
N GLU A 403 24.95 14.63 -2.73
CA GLU A 403 23.97 15.46 -2.01
C GLU A 403 24.22 15.53 -0.49
N GLY A 404 25.21 14.79 0.03
CA GLY A 404 25.54 14.78 1.46
C GLY A 404 24.55 14.00 2.30
N GLY A 405 24.45 14.32 3.59
CA GLY A 405 23.49 13.75 4.53
C GLY A 405 23.66 14.34 5.93
N THR A 406 22.68 14.10 6.81
CA THR A 406 22.70 14.57 8.20
C THR A 406 22.50 13.42 9.17
N ILE A 407 23.32 13.38 10.23
CA ILE A 407 23.10 12.56 11.42
C ILE A 407 22.74 13.51 12.57
N ASP A 408 21.61 13.28 13.23
CA ASP A 408 21.17 14.09 14.36
C ASP A 408 21.08 13.28 15.65
N PHE A 409 21.83 13.71 16.66
CA PHE A 409 21.79 13.14 18.00
C PHE A 409 20.81 13.89 18.94
N ALA A 410 20.19 14.98 18.48
CA ALA A 410 19.24 15.77 19.27
C ALA A 410 19.75 16.20 20.67
N GLY A 411 21.07 16.38 20.82
CA GLY A 411 21.72 16.74 22.09
C GLY A 411 21.88 15.59 23.07
N GLN A 412 21.65 14.34 22.66
CA GLN A 412 21.68 13.16 23.51
C GLN A 412 22.97 12.35 23.37
N ALA A 413 23.15 11.36 24.23
CA ALA A 413 24.31 10.45 24.28
C ALA A 413 24.17 9.22 23.35
N GLY A 414 23.58 9.39 22.17
CA GLY A 414 23.41 8.29 21.21
C GLY A 414 24.76 7.77 20.69
N ALA A 415 24.75 6.54 20.16
CA ALA A 415 25.96 5.87 19.70
C ALA A 415 25.74 5.17 18.36
N LEU A 416 26.56 5.49 17.37
CA LEU A 416 26.58 4.82 16.07
C LEU A 416 27.90 4.07 15.87
N THR A 417 27.83 2.82 15.43
CA THR A 417 28.99 2.08 14.95
C THR A 417 28.78 1.69 13.50
N PHE A 418 29.72 2.07 12.64
CA PHE A 418 29.78 1.62 11.25
C PHE A 418 30.90 0.61 11.08
N ALA A 419 30.71 -0.35 10.17
CA ALA A 419 31.77 -1.28 9.81
C ALA A 419 32.97 -0.54 9.20
N SER A 420 32.72 0.34 8.24
CA SER A 420 33.74 1.11 7.51
C SER A 420 33.14 2.34 6.81
N LEU A 421 33.99 3.24 6.32
CA LEU A 421 33.60 4.29 5.38
C LEU A 421 33.85 3.80 3.94
N SER A 422 32.79 3.54 3.17
CA SER A 422 32.91 3.12 1.77
C SER A 422 33.30 4.28 0.86
N SER A 423 32.59 5.42 0.97
CA SER A 423 32.95 6.65 0.27
C SER A 423 32.27 7.86 0.89
N ILE A 424 32.88 9.03 0.74
CA ILE A 424 32.28 10.33 1.07
C ILE A 424 32.56 11.31 -0.07
N THR A 425 31.51 11.80 -0.72
CA THR A 425 31.60 12.71 -1.88
C THR A 425 30.93 14.05 -1.61
N GLY A 426 29.79 14.05 -0.92
CA GLY A 426 29.15 15.25 -0.37
C GLY A 426 29.56 15.53 1.08
N ILE A 427 28.83 16.43 1.74
CA ILE A 427 29.07 16.83 3.14
C ILE A 427 28.23 15.94 4.06
N LEU A 428 28.87 15.34 5.07
CA LEU A 428 28.18 14.74 6.21
C LEU A 428 28.07 15.78 7.32
N THR A 429 26.84 16.15 7.67
CA THR A 429 26.57 17.05 8.79
C THR A 429 26.19 16.24 10.02
N VAL A 430 26.79 16.57 11.16
CA VAL A 430 26.42 16.02 12.47
C VAL A 430 25.82 17.14 13.30
N THR A 431 24.55 17.01 13.69
CA THR A 431 23.84 17.96 14.54
C THR A 431 23.53 17.34 15.90
N GLY A 432 23.23 18.19 16.88
CA GLY A 432 22.89 17.74 18.22
C GLY A 432 24.02 16.97 18.92
N TRP A 433 25.28 17.15 18.50
CA TRP A 433 26.42 16.48 19.09
C TRP A 433 26.61 16.87 20.55
N SER A 434 26.76 15.86 21.42
CA SER A 434 27.19 15.98 22.82
C SER A 434 28.51 15.24 23.01
N ASP A 435 29.28 15.58 24.04
CA ASP A 435 30.56 14.90 24.34
C ASP A 435 30.35 13.43 24.77
N ASP A 436 29.12 13.05 25.12
CA ASP A 436 28.72 11.67 25.43
C ASP A 436 28.19 10.91 24.20
N ALA A 437 27.99 11.59 23.07
CA ALA A 437 27.61 10.95 21.81
C ALA A 437 28.84 10.31 21.14
N SER A 438 28.64 9.26 20.35
CA SER A 438 29.74 8.59 19.65
C SER A 438 29.41 8.16 18.23
N ILE A 439 30.38 8.31 17.34
CA ILE A 439 30.40 7.69 16.01
C ILE A 439 31.71 6.90 15.88
N LEU A 440 31.60 5.59 15.74
CA LEU A 440 32.71 4.65 15.70
C LEU A 440 32.78 3.95 14.33
N PHE A 441 33.98 3.66 13.87
CA PHE A 441 34.28 2.88 12.67
C PHE A 441 35.18 1.71 13.04
N THR A 442 34.72 0.47 12.84
CA THR A 442 35.53 -0.71 13.17
C THR A 442 36.74 -0.88 12.25
N ASP A 443 36.61 -0.42 11.00
CA ASP A 443 37.69 -0.22 10.05
C ASP A 443 37.80 1.29 9.75
N GLY A 444 38.89 1.90 10.21
CA GLY A 444 39.19 3.31 9.98
C GLY A 444 39.74 3.62 8.59
N SER A 445 39.84 2.62 7.69
CA SER A 445 40.20 2.87 6.30
C SER A 445 39.21 3.84 5.65
N GLY A 446 39.72 4.75 4.80
CA GLY A 446 38.92 5.78 4.14
C GLY A 446 38.88 7.14 4.85
N TRP A 447 39.26 7.23 6.12
CA TRP A 447 39.37 8.50 6.85
C TRP A 447 40.70 9.20 6.58
N ASP A 448 40.81 9.90 5.45
CA ASP A 448 41.91 10.81 5.14
C ASP A 448 41.55 12.29 5.37
N ALA A 449 42.49 13.20 5.12
CA ALA A 449 42.25 14.64 5.26
C ALA A 449 41.13 15.16 4.35
N THR A 450 40.91 14.54 3.19
CA THR A 450 39.83 14.91 2.26
C THR A 450 38.48 14.47 2.82
N ALA A 451 38.37 13.24 3.32
CA ALA A 451 37.17 12.73 3.96
C ALA A 451 36.80 13.57 5.20
N LEU A 452 37.76 13.89 6.06
CA LEU A 452 37.54 14.73 7.25
C LEU A 452 37.10 16.15 6.90
N SER A 453 37.61 16.72 5.81
CA SER A 453 37.17 18.05 5.35
C SER A 453 35.70 18.09 4.89
N ARG A 454 35.09 16.93 4.69
CA ARG A 454 33.67 16.77 4.30
C ARG A 454 32.75 16.47 5.47
N VAL A 455 33.27 16.40 6.70
CA VAL A 455 32.45 16.23 7.90
C VAL A 455 32.34 17.55 8.64
N VAL A 456 31.12 17.94 8.98
CA VAL A 456 30.81 19.16 9.73
C VAL A 456 30.04 18.79 10.98
N PHE A 457 30.62 19.07 12.14
CA PHE A 457 29.89 19.07 13.41
C PHE A 457 29.29 20.46 13.65
N ALA A 458 27.97 20.58 13.54
CA ALA A 458 27.29 21.86 13.63
C ALA A 458 27.50 22.48 15.02
N GLY A 459 28.09 23.69 15.06
CA GLY A 459 28.40 24.40 16.30
C GLY A 459 29.69 23.99 17.00
N HIS A 460 30.47 23.08 16.40
CA HIS A 460 31.71 22.56 16.99
C HIS A 460 32.93 22.80 16.08
N GLY A 461 34.12 22.37 16.52
CA GLY A 461 35.35 22.49 15.75
C GLY A 461 35.41 21.51 14.56
N ALA A 462 36.57 21.46 13.91
CA ALA A 462 36.79 20.55 12.78
C ALA A 462 36.61 19.08 13.19
N ALA A 463 36.15 18.26 12.27
CA ALA A 463 36.08 16.82 12.46
C ALA A 463 37.49 16.21 12.57
N LEU A 464 37.66 15.31 13.53
CA LEU A 464 38.88 14.55 13.77
C LEU A 464 38.56 13.06 13.80
N PHE A 465 39.55 12.24 13.44
CA PHE A 465 39.45 10.78 13.50
C PHE A 465 40.59 10.19 14.33
N ASN A 466 40.24 9.39 15.33
CA ASN A 466 41.19 8.65 16.13
C ASN A 466 41.37 7.25 15.56
N SER A 467 42.45 7.05 14.79
CA SER A 467 42.72 5.76 14.13
C SER A 467 43.01 4.61 15.10
N ALA A 468 43.30 4.88 16.38
CA ALA A 468 43.49 3.84 17.38
C ALA A 468 42.16 3.31 17.96
N THR A 469 41.14 4.15 18.04
CA THR A 469 39.82 3.79 18.59
C THR A 469 38.74 3.64 17.52
N GLY A 470 38.98 4.13 16.30
CA GLY A 470 38.00 4.20 15.23
C GLY A 470 36.99 5.34 15.39
N GLU A 471 37.23 6.27 16.31
CA GLU A 471 36.25 7.30 16.67
C GLU A 471 36.34 8.53 15.76
N LEU A 472 35.19 8.96 15.25
CA LEU A 472 34.98 10.24 14.58
C LEU A 472 34.36 11.23 15.58
N TYR A 473 35.03 12.35 15.85
CA TYR A 473 34.63 13.30 16.89
C TYR A 473 34.90 14.75 16.48
N ALA A 474 34.30 15.69 17.20
CA ALA A 474 34.54 17.11 17.00
C ALA A 474 35.75 17.60 17.81
N ALA A 475 36.61 18.41 17.19
CA ALA A 475 37.64 19.12 17.93
C ALA A 475 36.99 20.13 18.89
N ALA A 476 37.48 20.21 20.13
CA ALA A 476 37.09 21.26 21.05
C ALA A 476 37.41 22.63 20.43
N ILE A 477 36.43 23.53 20.39
CA ILE A 477 36.68 24.93 20.01
C ILE A 477 37.48 25.56 21.16
N PRO A 478 38.70 26.09 20.93
CA PRO A 478 39.44 26.76 21.99
C PRO A 478 38.60 27.89 22.57
N GLU A 479 38.31 27.83 23.87
CA GLU A 479 37.49 28.86 24.49
C GLU A 479 38.10 30.26 24.23
N PRO A 480 37.29 31.28 23.87
CA PRO A 480 37.79 32.63 23.65
C PRO A 480 38.59 33.18 24.85
N ALA A 481 38.25 32.75 26.07
CA ALA A 481 38.97 33.11 27.28
C ALA A 481 40.39 32.51 27.33
N ALA A 482 40.57 31.27 26.84
CA ALA A 482 41.89 30.63 26.79
C ALA A 482 42.82 31.33 25.79
N THR A 483 42.29 31.73 24.63
CA THR A 483 43.05 32.51 23.63
C THR A 483 43.34 33.94 24.12
N ALA A 484 42.39 34.59 24.78
CA ALA A 484 42.59 35.89 25.40
C ALA A 484 43.59 35.86 26.56
N ALA A 485 43.57 34.82 27.40
CA ALA A 485 44.53 34.64 28.49
C ALA A 485 45.95 34.37 27.96
N LEU A 486 46.07 33.57 26.88
CA LEU A 486 47.35 33.36 26.20
C LEU A 486 47.89 34.67 25.60
N ALA A 487 47.03 35.46 24.94
CA ALA A 487 47.41 36.76 24.40
C ALA A 487 47.81 37.76 25.50
N ALA A 488 47.07 37.80 26.62
CA ALA A 488 47.36 38.66 27.76
C ALA A 488 48.68 38.29 28.45
N SER A 489 48.95 37.00 28.64
CA SER A 489 50.22 36.52 29.20
C SER A 489 51.41 36.79 28.27
N LEU A 490 51.24 36.67 26.96
CA LEU A 490 52.27 37.04 25.98
C LEU A 490 52.53 38.56 26.01
N ALA A 491 51.49 39.38 26.06
CA ALA A 491 51.60 40.84 26.16
C ALA A 491 52.31 41.27 27.47
N PHE A 492 52.01 40.60 28.59
CA PHE A 492 52.68 40.82 29.87
C PHE A 492 54.16 40.43 29.82
N ALA A 493 54.49 39.27 29.26
CA ALA A 493 55.87 38.81 29.08
C ALA A 493 56.67 39.75 28.18
N LEU A 494 56.07 40.21 27.07
CA LEU A 494 56.69 41.18 26.17
C LEU A 494 56.91 42.54 26.86
N GLY A 495 55.92 43.00 27.65
CA GLY A 495 56.03 44.21 28.46
C GLY A 495 57.17 44.14 29.49
N LEU A 496 57.37 42.98 30.13
CA LEU A 496 58.50 42.77 31.06
C LEU A 496 59.86 42.79 30.33
N VAL A 497 59.95 42.19 29.14
CA VAL A 497 61.18 42.21 28.33
C VAL A 497 61.51 43.63 27.87
N LEU A 498 60.53 44.40 27.41
CA LEU A 498 60.71 45.79 26.98
C LEU A 498 61.08 46.72 28.15
N ARG A 499 60.48 46.52 29.33
CA ARG A 499 60.83 47.26 30.55
C ARG A 499 62.27 47.00 31.00
N ARG A 500 62.78 45.78 30.81
CA ARG A 500 64.16 45.41 31.15
C ARG A 500 65.20 45.97 30.17
N ARG A 501 64.79 46.35 28.95
CA ARG A 501 65.67 46.99 27.95
C ARG A 501 65.72 48.51 28.05
N THR A 502 64.76 49.13 28.73
CA THR A 502 64.62 50.60 28.86
C THR A 502 65.11 51.15 30.20
N ARG A 503 65.57 50.27 31.09
CA ARG A 503 66.37 50.58 32.28
C ARG A 503 67.77 50.03 32.06
#